data_AF-A0A356KF26-F1
#
_entry.id   AF-A0A356KF26-F1
#
_cell.length_a   1.000
_cell.length_b   1.000
_cell.length_c   1.000
_cell.angle_alpha   90.00
_cell.angle_beta   90.00
_cell.angle_gamma   90.00
#
_symmetry.space_group_name_H-M   'P 1'
#
loop_
_entity.id
_entity.type
_entity.pdbx_description
1 polymer ?
#
loop_
_entity_poly.entity_id
_entity_poly.type
_entity_poly.pdbx_seq_one_letter_code
_entity_poly.pdbx_strand_id
1 'polypeptide(L)'
;MIHPRLSALLAPCLLLLGASLVTAGPYDELDALLKRHVNREGLVDYGALKAKDQQTLERVVAKLAKVDAHKLAGAAKKAYWINVYNAVTLRAIVERYPVKSIKDLNSKGYDVWKDYRFGKKKRSLNEIEHKILRPS
;
A
#
# COMPACT_ATOMS: atom_id res chain seq x y z
N MET A 1 29.78 -33.99 -62.20
CA MET A 1 29.97 -32.67 -61.54
C MET A 1 28.63 -32.26 -60.96
N ILE A 2 28.43 -32.51 -59.66
CA ILE A 2 27.16 -32.34 -58.94
C ILE A 2 27.30 -31.10 -58.06
N HIS A 3 26.42 -30.10 -58.21
CA HIS A 3 26.31 -28.99 -57.27
C HIS A 3 25.01 -29.10 -56.49
N PRO A 4 25.03 -29.20 -55.14
CA PRO A 4 23.82 -29.21 -54.33
C PRO A 4 23.28 -27.80 -54.12
N ARG A 5 21.95 -27.71 -54.06
CA ARG A 5 21.16 -26.49 -53.86
C ARG A 5 21.20 -26.05 -52.40
N LEU A 6 21.49 -24.78 -52.12
CA LEU A 6 21.26 -24.15 -50.82
C LEU A 6 19.88 -23.47 -50.82
N SER A 7 18.91 -24.08 -50.13
CA SER A 7 17.67 -23.42 -49.75
C SER A 7 17.90 -22.69 -48.42
N ALA A 8 17.98 -21.36 -48.45
CA ALA A 8 18.02 -20.54 -47.26
C ALA A 8 16.58 -20.36 -46.72
N LEU A 9 16.27 -21.03 -45.61
CA LEU A 9 15.07 -20.78 -44.81
C LEU A 9 15.29 -19.51 -43.97
N LEU A 10 14.63 -18.41 -44.35
CA LEU A 10 14.50 -17.22 -43.53
C LEU A 10 13.54 -17.52 -42.36
N ALA A 11 14.11 -17.72 -41.17
CA ALA A 11 13.33 -17.78 -39.93
C ALA A 11 12.83 -16.36 -39.58
N PRO A 12 11.53 -16.16 -39.32
CA PRO A 12 11.03 -14.87 -38.85
C PRO A 12 11.48 -14.68 -37.40
N CYS A 13 12.36 -13.70 -37.19
CA CYS A 13 12.74 -13.24 -35.88
C CYS A 13 11.54 -12.53 -35.23
N LEU A 14 10.77 -13.29 -34.45
CA LEU A 14 9.68 -12.75 -33.63
C LEU A 14 10.31 -12.00 -32.45
N LEU A 15 10.53 -10.70 -32.62
CA LEU A 15 10.91 -9.79 -31.54
C LEU A 15 9.75 -9.70 -30.53
N LEU A 16 9.79 -10.55 -29.50
CA LEU A 16 8.99 -10.38 -28.29
C LEU A 16 9.49 -9.13 -27.56
N LEU A 17 8.91 -7.96 -27.87
CA LEU A 17 9.03 -6.79 -27.00
C LEU A 17 8.34 -7.13 -25.67
N GLY A 18 9.12 -7.52 -24.67
CA GLY A 18 8.65 -7.69 -23.30
C GLY A 18 8.31 -6.32 -22.71
N ALA A 19 7.06 -5.88 -22.88
CA ALA A 19 6.54 -4.74 -22.13
C ALA A 19 6.53 -5.10 -20.64
N SER A 20 7.49 -4.56 -19.89
CA SER A 20 7.44 -4.63 -18.44
C SER A 20 6.26 -3.80 -17.97
N LEU A 21 5.24 -4.46 -17.41
CA LEU A 21 4.19 -3.78 -16.67
C LEU A 21 4.85 -3.08 -15.48
N VAL A 22 5.05 -1.76 -15.59
CA VAL A 22 5.37 -0.93 -14.43
C VAL A 22 4.16 -1.00 -13.50
N THR A 23 4.24 -1.87 -12.50
CA THR A 23 3.24 -1.88 -11.43
C THR A 23 3.46 -0.65 -10.57
N ALA A 24 2.40 0.13 -10.35
CA ALA A 24 2.42 1.26 -9.46
C ALA A 24 2.90 0.83 -8.05
N GLY A 25 3.79 1.62 -7.47
CA GLY A 25 4.30 1.37 -6.13
C GLY A 25 3.20 1.53 -5.07
N PRO A 26 3.41 1.05 -3.84
CA PRO A 26 2.45 1.27 -2.75
C PRO A 26 2.13 2.75 -2.52
N TYR A 27 3.09 3.65 -2.76
CA TYR A 27 2.91 5.08 -2.57
C TYR A 27 2.05 5.72 -3.67
N ASP A 28 2.23 5.32 -4.93
CA ASP A 28 1.44 5.83 -6.05
C ASP A 28 -0.03 5.39 -5.92
N GLU A 29 -0.25 4.14 -5.53
CA GLU A 29 -1.61 3.62 -5.28
C GLU A 29 -2.26 4.31 -4.08
N LEU A 30 -1.51 4.57 -3.00
CA LEU A 30 -2.01 5.32 -1.85
C LEU A 30 -2.35 6.76 -2.23
N ASP A 31 -1.48 7.45 -2.98
CA ASP A 31 -1.73 8.82 -3.46
C ASP A 31 -2.99 8.88 -4.34
N ALA A 32 -3.14 7.96 -5.28
CA ALA A 32 -4.32 7.88 -6.13
C ALA A 32 -5.60 7.63 -5.30
N LEU A 33 -5.52 6.79 -4.26
CA LEU A 33 -6.63 6.51 -3.36
C LEU A 33 -6.98 7.75 -2.53
N LEU A 34 -6.00 8.45 -1.96
CA LEU A 34 -6.23 9.67 -1.20
C LEU A 34 -6.84 10.77 -2.07
N LYS A 35 -6.35 10.97 -3.29
CA LYS A 35 -6.92 11.95 -4.24
C LYS A 35 -8.40 11.68 -4.59
N ARG A 36 -8.83 10.42 -4.58
CA ARG A 36 -10.23 10.05 -4.84
C ARG A 36 -11.14 10.27 -3.63
N HIS A 37 -10.64 10.05 -2.43
CA HIS A 37 -11.47 9.94 -1.22
C HIS A 37 -11.23 11.02 -0.18
N VAL A 38 -10.24 11.89 -0.35
CA VAL A 38 -9.94 12.98 0.58
C VAL A 38 -10.22 14.32 -0.09
N ASN A 39 -11.07 15.12 0.55
CA ASN A 39 -11.40 16.45 0.04
C ASN A 39 -10.28 17.47 0.38
N ARG A 40 -10.43 18.72 -0.08
CA ARG A 40 -9.45 19.79 0.15
C ARG A 40 -9.27 20.18 1.63
N GLU A 41 -10.21 19.83 2.48
CA GLU A 41 -10.18 20.08 3.93
C GLU A 41 -9.53 18.91 4.69
N GLY A 42 -9.12 17.84 4.00
CA GLY A 42 -8.55 16.64 4.61
C GLY A 42 -9.59 15.66 5.15
N LEU A 43 -10.88 15.86 4.85
CA LEU A 43 -11.94 14.94 5.25
C LEU A 43 -12.03 13.77 4.29
N VAL A 44 -12.16 12.56 4.86
CA VAL A 44 -12.22 11.30 4.11
C VAL A 44 -13.67 10.87 3.89
N ASP A 45 -14.03 10.57 2.65
CA ASP A 45 -15.28 9.88 2.30
C ASP A 45 -15.13 8.36 2.57
N TYR A 46 -15.27 7.98 3.84
CA TYR A 46 -15.17 6.58 4.25
C TYR A 46 -16.24 5.68 3.62
N GLY A 47 -17.41 6.23 3.28
CA GLY A 47 -18.49 5.50 2.64
C GLY A 47 -18.12 5.08 1.22
N ALA A 48 -17.66 6.05 0.40
CA ALA A 48 -17.17 5.76 -0.94
C ALA A 48 -15.91 4.90 -0.92
N LEU A 49 -14.99 5.15 0.01
CA LEU A 49 -13.78 4.34 0.16
C LEU A 49 -14.12 2.87 0.46
N LYS A 50 -15.04 2.62 1.40
CA LYS A 50 -15.52 1.27 1.71
C LYS A 50 -16.21 0.61 0.52
N ALA A 51 -17.13 1.31 -0.12
CA ALA A 51 -17.95 0.74 -1.18
C ALA A 51 -17.16 0.44 -2.47
N LYS A 52 -16.17 1.28 -2.82
CA LYS A 52 -15.53 1.25 -4.14
C LYS A 52 -14.08 0.80 -4.12
N ASP A 53 -13.35 1.04 -3.03
CA ASP A 53 -11.89 0.97 -3.02
C ASP A 53 -11.31 0.20 -1.81
N GLN A 54 -12.13 -0.49 -1.02
CA GLN A 54 -11.66 -1.26 0.13
C GLN A 54 -10.59 -2.30 -0.27
N GLN A 55 -10.79 -3.02 -1.38
CA GLN A 55 -9.80 -3.98 -1.87
C GLN A 55 -8.50 -3.32 -2.32
N THR A 56 -8.57 -2.11 -2.90
CA THR A 56 -7.40 -1.31 -3.25
C THR A 56 -6.64 -0.93 -1.98
N LEU A 57 -7.35 -0.48 -0.94
CA LEU A 57 -6.76 -0.14 0.36
C LEU A 57 -6.05 -1.35 1.00
N GLU A 58 -6.68 -2.53 1.01
CA GLU A 58 -6.05 -3.75 1.53
C GLU A 58 -4.76 -4.09 0.78
N ARG A 59 -4.78 -3.97 -0.54
CA ARG A 59 -3.60 -4.21 -1.39
C ARG A 59 -2.47 -3.24 -1.08
N VAL A 60 -2.77 -1.94 -0.93
CA VAL A 60 -1.80 -0.91 -0.55
C VAL A 60 -1.18 -1.25 0.80
N VAL A 61 -2.00 -1.58 1.81
CA VAL A 61 -1.52 -1.96 3.15
C VAL A 61 -0.65 -3.22 3.08
N ALA A 62 -1.03 -4.22 2.28
CA ALA A 62 -0.25 -5.43 2.08
C ALA A 62 1.10 -5.17 1.37
N LYS A 63 1.13 -4.24 0.40
CA LYS A 63 2.38 -3.82 -0.27
C LYS A 63 3.29 -3.07 0.71
N LEU A 64 2.76 -2.13 1.48
CA LEU A 64 3.51 -1.42 2.52
C LEU A 64 4.10 -2.38 3.54
N ALA A 65 3.37 -3.42 3.94
CA ALA A 65 3.85 -4.43 4.89
C ALA A 65 5.05 -5.25 4.40
N LYS A 66 5.34 -5.25 3.10
CA LYS A 66 6.49 -5.93 2.48
C LYS A 66 7.73 -5.04 2.40
N VAL A 67 7.61 -3.73 2.64
CA VAL A 67 8.74 -2.80 2.58
C VAL A 67 9.67 -3.04 3.78
N ASP A 68 10.95 -3.23 3.50
CA ASP A 68 11.97 -3.33 4.54
C ASP A 68 12.41 -1.94 5.01
N ALA A 69 11.76 -1.46 6.07
CA ALA A 69 12.02 -0.15 6.65
C ALA A 69 13.44 0.00 7.25
N HIS A 70 14.18 -1.10 7.46
CA HIS A 70 15.57 -1.03 7.95
C HIS A 70 16.53 -0.53 6.86
N LYS A 71 16.16 -0.67 5.58
CA LYS A 71 16.92 -0.16 4.44
C LYS A 71 16.64 1.32 4.16
N LEU A 72 15.67 1.92 4.83
CA LEU A 72 15.33 3.34 4.69
C LEU A 72 16.04 4.18 5.75
N ALA A 73 16.43 5.39 5.39
CA ALA A 73 17.06 6.36 6.28
C ALA A 73 16.42 7.76 6.14
N GLY A 74 16.65 8.62 7.13
CA GLY A 74 16.23 10.03 7.12
C GLY A 74 14.77 10.26 6.76
N ALA A 75 14.53 11.21 5.87
CA ALA A 75 13.19 11.63 5.44
C ALA A 75 12.39 10.49 4.78
N ALA A 76 13.04 9.62 4.00
CA ALA A 76 12.37 8.49 3.34
C ALA A 76 11.80 7.49 4.36
N LYS A 77 12.56 7.20 5.43
CA LYS A 77 12.07 6.35 6.52
C LYS A 77 10.88 7.00 7.22
N LYS A 78 10.95 8.29 7.52
CA LYS A 78 9.87 9.04 8.17
C LYS A 78 8.60 9.04 7.30
N ALA A 79 8.72 9.36 6.02
CA ALA A 79 7.62 9.35 5.05
C ALA A 79 6.96 7.97 4.94
N TYR A 80 7.77 6.89 4.90
CA TYR A 80 7.24 5.52 4.93
C TYR A 80 6.35 5.27 6.16
N TRP A 81 6.79 5.64 7.35
CA TRP A 81 6.01 5.41 8.57
C TRP A 81 4.75 6.28 8.66
N ILE A 82 4.77 7.50 8.15
CA ILE A 82 3.57 8.35 8.00
C ILE A 82 2.57 7.67 7.05
N ASN A 83 3.03 7.18 5.90
CA ASN A 83 2.19 6.49 4.92
C ASN A 83 1.58 5.20 5.49
N VAL A 84 2.37 4.41 6.23
CA VAL A 84 1.87 3.22 6.94
C VAL A 84 0.80 3.62 7.95
N TYR A 85 1.06 4.61 8.81
CA TYR A 85 0.11 5.04 9.83
C TYR A 85 -1.23 5.47 9.20
N ASN A 86 -1.18 6.29 8.14
CA ASN A 86 -2.38 6.77 7.46
C ASN A 86 -3.15 5.61 6.80
N ALA A 87 -2.48 4.75 6.04
CA ALA A 87 -3.14 3.63 5.35
C ALA A 87 -3.78 2.63 6.32
N VAL A 88 -3.08 2.33 7.43
CA VAL A 88 -3.57 1.40 8.47
C VAL A 88 -4.73 2.02 9.26
N THR A 89 -4.70 3.33 9.52
CA THR A 89 -5.81 4.08 10.13
C THR A 89 -7.06 4.03 9.26
N LEU A 90 -6.93 4.32 7.96
CA LEU A 90 -8.02 4.22 6.99
C LEU A 90 -8.63 2.82 7.00
N ARG A 91 -7.78 1.78 6.97
CA ARG A 91 -8.21 0.40 6.98
C ARG A 91 -9.03 0.06 8.24
N ALA A 92 -8.53 0.44 9.42
CA ALA A 92 -9.21 0.19 10.69
C ALA A 92 -10.61 0.83 10.76
N ILE A 93 -10.76 2.04 10.20
CA ILE A 93 -12.05 2.73 10.12
C ILE A 93 -12.97 2.02 9.11
N VAL A 94 -12.49 1.73 7.90
CA VAL A 94 -13.27 1.10 6.82
C VAL A 94 -13.79 -0.28 7.24
N GLU A 95 -12.96 -1.09 7.91
CA GLU A 95 -13.36 -2.42 8.41
C GLU A 95 -14.60 -2.37 9.29
N ARG A 96 -14.75 -1.32 10.12
CA ARG A 96 -15.86 -1.18 11.08
C ARG A 96 -16.87 -0.11 10.71
N TYR A 97 -16.71 0.58 9.58
CA TYR A 97 -17.62 1.64 9.13
C TYR A 97 -19.06 1.12 8.96
N PRO A 98 -20.11 1.88 9.35
CA PRO A 98 -20.06 3.27 9.84
C PRO A 98 -19.66 3.40 11.32
N VAL A 99 -18.79 4.38 11.60
CA VAL A 99 -18.41 4.78 12.97
C VAL A 99 -18.41 6.31 13.07
N LYS A 100 -18.72 6.86 14.25
CA LYS A 100 -18.73 8.32 14.46
C LYS A 100 -17.32 8.84 14.75
N SER A 101 -16.50 8.02 15.39
CA SER A 101 -15.11 8.33 15.72
C SER A 101 -14.25 7.07 15.66
N ILE A 102 -12.97 7.25 15.30
CA ILE A 102 -11.96 6.20 15.45
C ILE A 102 -11.84 5.73 16.91
N LYS A 103 -12.18 6.60 17.89
CA LYS A 103 -12.23 6.22 19.31
C LYS A 103 -13.32 5.19 19.61
N ASP A 104 -14.38 5.15 18.81
CA ASP A 104 -15.49 4.20 18.98
C ASP A 104 -15.08 2.78 18.54
N LEU A 105 -13.92 2.63 17.91
CA LEU A 105 -13.31 1.33 17.61
C LEU A 105 -12.75 0.67 18.87
N ASN A 106 -12.57 1.42 19.97
CA ASN A 106 -12.12 0.89 21.24
C ASN A 106 -13.26 0.16 21.95
N SER A 107 -12.93 -0.92 22.65
CA SER A 107 -13.88 -1.67 23.49
C SER A 107 -13.19 -2.17 24.75
N LYS A 108 -13.92 -2.83 25.65
CA LYS A 108 -13.34 -3.33 26.91
C LYS A 108 -12.22 -4.33 26.59
N GLY A 109 -10.98 -3.93 26.86
CA GLY A 109 -9.78 -4.74 26.57
C GLY A 109 -9.26 -4.63 25.14
N TYR A 110 -9.74 -3.67 24.34
CA TYR A 110 -9.24 -3.41 22.99
C TYR A 110 -9.07 -1.91 22.74
N ASP A 111 -7.87 -1.51 22.39
CA ASP A 111 -7.48 -0.16 22.02
C ASP A 111 -6.94 -0.19 20.58
N VAL A 112 -7.60 0.49 19.63
CA VAL A 112 -7.22 0.42 18.21
C VAL A 112 -5.80 0.89 17.95
N TRP A 113 -5.26 1.80 18.78
CA TRP A 113 -3.87 2.24 18.62
C TRP A 113 -2.89 1.19 19.15
N LYS A 114 -3.25 0.51 20.25
CA LYS A 114 -2.38 -0.49 20.89
C LYS A 114 -2.51 -1.88 20.34
N ASP A 115 -3.67 -2.27 19.84
CA ASP A 115 -4.06 -3.65 19.54
C ASP A 115 -4.28 -3.93 18.06
N TYR A 116 -4.47 -2.90 17.24
CA TYR A 116 -4.52 -3.08 15.79
C TYR A 116 -3.13 -3.48 15.27
N ARG A 117 -3.07 -4.44 14.34
CA ARG A 117 -1.81 -5.07 13.92
C ARG A 117 -1.53 -4.84 12.44
N PHE A 118 -0.32 -4.40 12.14
CA PHE A 118 0.21 -4.22 10.80
C PHE A 118 1.43 -5.11 10.52
N GLY A 119 1.41 -5.75 9.35
CA GLY A 119 2.51 -6.56 8.82
C GLY A 119 2.81 -7.84 9.60
N LYS A 120 3.80 -8.60 9.11
CA LYS A 120 4.19 -9.90 9.72
C LYS A 120 4.69 -9.76 11.16
N LYS A 121 5.25 -8.60 11.52
CA LYS A 121 5.74 -8.30 12.87
C LYS A 121 4.65 -7.79 13.81
N LYS A 122 3.38 -7.74 13.40
CA LYS A 122 2.25 -7.41 14.28
C LYS A 122 2.47 -6.07 15.02
N ARG A 123 2.91 -5.03 14.31
CA ARG A 123 3.16 -3.71 14.95
C ARG A 123 1.86 -2.96 15.20
N SER A 124 1.79 -2.25 16.32
CA SER A 124 0.67 -1.35 16.64
C SER A 124 0.85 0.04 16.02
N LEU A 125 -0.26 0.79 15.86
CA LEU A 125 -0.19 2.20 15.45
C LEU A 125 0.60 3.02 16.47
N ASN A 126 0.43 2.72 17.76
CA ASN A 126 1.12 3.36 18.87
C ASN A 126 2.64 3.12 18.81
N GLU A 127 3.07 1.91 18.41
CA GLU A 127 4.49 1.63 18.19
C GLU A 127 5.06 2.41 17.01
N ILE A 128 4.29 2.60 15.93
CA ILE A 128 4.71 3.42 14.79
C ILE A 128 4.89 4.89 15.23
N GLU A 129 3.91 5.41 15.97
CA GLU A 129 3.90 6.81 16.40
C GLU A 129 5.02 7.13 17.39
N HIS A 130 5.09 6.43 18.52
CA HIS A 130 6.02 6.78 19.60
C HIS A 130 7.43 6.20 19.44
N LYS A 131 7.61 5.04 18.80
CA LYS A 131 8.95 4.46 18.67
C LYS A 131 9.67 4.90 17.39
N ILE A 132 8.95 5.46 16.43
CA ILE A 132 9.51 5.72 15.09
C ILE A 132 9.32 7.16 14.62
N LEU A 133 8.12 7.72 14.74
CA LEU A 133 7.85 9.08 14.27
C LEU A 133 8.25 10.16 15.29
N ARG A 134 8.14 9.84 16.59
CA ARG A 134 8.48 10.73 17.70
C ARG A 134 9.26 9.97 18.78
N PRO A 135 10.50 9.55 18.52
CA PRO A 135 11.33 8.97 19.57
C PRO A 135 11.55 10.04 20.66
N SER A 136 11.00 9.78 21.84
CA SER A 136 11.23 10.53 23.08
C SER A 136 12.36 9.90 23.87
#